data_AF-S5DQ42-F1
#
_entry.id   AF-S5DQ42-F1
#
_cell.length_a   1.000
_cell.length_b   1.000
_cell.length_c   1.000
_cell.angle_alpha   90.00
_cell.angle_beta   90.00
_cell.angle_gamma   90.00
#
_symmetry.space_group_name_H-M   'P 1'
#
loop_
_entity.id
_entity.type
_entity.pdbx_description
1 polymer ?
#
loop_
_entity_poly.entity_id
_entity_poly.type
_entity_poly.pdbx_seq_one_letter_code
_entity_poly.pdbx_strand_id
1 'polypeptide(L)'
;MKKSEFIWLDGELVEWDKATVSVMTHTLHYGTGVFEGMRARETAQGTSIQFLNDHVDRLYRSAEAYNLEIPFNKNVITNAIKEIVKVNKLKSAYIRPLVFFGDGEMGLLPQDIAVRVAIAAWEWGAYLGDEAGSKGVNVCISDWQRISPKSFKPYAKGVGGYMNSTLAKIDAVKQGFDDAIMLGDTGTVAEGSGQNIFMVKDEQLFTPPIETGALGGITRKTVMEIAKYLDIDLEEKNLTREDLISADEIFFTGTATEIVGVVSIDKIAIGDGMVGKITSNIRNKYLEIVNGKEDNFKHYLTLI
;
A
#
# COMPACT_ATOMS: atom_id res chain seq x y z
N MET A 1 3.38 -18.41 2.37
CA MET A 1 2.45 -17.78 3.33
C MET A 1 1.90 -18.87 4.24
N LYS A 2 1.95 -18.70 5.56
CA LYS A 2 1.28 -19.58 6.51
C LYS A 2 -0.18 -19.13 6.64
N LYS A 3 -1.13 -20.02 6.34
CA LYS A 3 -2.57 -19.73 6.43
C LYS A 3 -2.97 -19.54 7.89
N SER A 4 -3.92 -18.66 8.13
CA SER A 4 -4.61 -18.56 9.42
C SER A 4 -5.78 -19.55 9.48
N GLU A 5 -6.47 -19.62 10.62
CA GLU A 5 -7.58 -20.56 10.84
C GLU A 5 -8.88 -20.04 10.21
N PHE A 6 -9.16 -18.75 10.34
CA PHE A 6 -10.40 -18.12 9.89
C PHE A 6 -10.17 -16.96 8.92
N ILE A 7 -11.17 -16.73 8.07
CA ILE A 7 -11.40 -15.53 7.25
C ILE A 7 -12.79 -14.99 7.62
N TRP A 8 -12.92 -13.69 7.76
CA TRP A 8 -14.25 -13.07 7.87
C TRP A 8 -14.82 -12.90 6.47
N LEU A 9 -16.02 -13.43 6.20
CA LEU A 9 -16.69 -13.37 4.90
C LEU A 9 -18.17 -13.04 5.11
N ASP A 10 -18.59 -11.86 4.63
CA ASP A 10 -19.97 -11.38 4.64
C ASP A 10 -20.70 -11.46 5.99
N GLY A 11 -20.00 -11.15 7.08
CA GLY A 11 -20.57 -11.16 8.42
C GLY A 11 -20.18 -12.37 9.27
N GLU A 12 -19.59 -13.41 8.68
CA GLU A 12 -19.31 -14.68 9.36
C GLU A 12 -17.82 -15.01 9.41
N LEU A 13 -17.40 -15.70 10.47
CA LEU A 13 -16.08 -16.32 10.53
C LEU A 13 -16.15 -17.69 9.86
N VAL A 14 -15.44 -17.82 8.75
CA VAL A 14 -15.38 -19.03 7.93
C VAL A 14 -13.97 -19.61 8.05
N GLU A 15 -13.85 -20.94 8.16
CA GLU A 15 -12.54 -21.60 8.09
C GLU A 15 -11.82 -21.19 6.79
N TRP A 16 -10.51 -20.95 6.84
CA TRP A 16 -9.74 -20.41 5.73
C TRP A 16 -10.00 -21.12 4.39
N ASP A 17 -10.01 -22.45 4.40
CA ASP A 17 -10.18 -23.26 3.18
C ASP A 17 -11.64 -23.35 2.69
N LYS A 18 -12.60 -22.93 3.52
CA LYS A 18 -14.03 -22.86 3.18
C LYS A 18 -14.45 -21.46 2.70
N ALA A 19 -13.60 -20.46 2.83
CA ALA A 19 -13.84 -19.10 2.34
C ALA A 19 -13.67 -19.04 0.81
N THR A 20 -14.62 -19.63 0.09
CA THR A 20 -14.60 -19.78 -1.37
C THR A 20 -15.63 -18.89 -2.05
N VAL A 21 -15.38 -18.55 -3.32
CA VAL A 21 -16.33 -17.90 -4.22
C VAL A 21 -16.43 -18.70 -5.52
N SER A 22 -17.52 -18.52 -6.26
CA SER A 22 -17.66 -19.12 -7.58
C SER A 22 -16.60 -18.59 -8.54
N VAL A 23 -16.10 -19.44 -9.45
CA VAL A 23 -15.25 -18.96 -10.56
C VAL A 23 -15.99 -17.98 -11.48
N MET A 24 -17.32 -17.90 -11.38
CA MET A 24 -18.17 -16.93 -12.08
C MET A 24 -18.34 -15.60 -11.31
N THR A 25 -17.56 -15.35 -10.27
CA THR A 25 -17.55 -14.06 -9.57
C THR A 25 -17.11 -12.92 -10.49
N HIS A 26 -17.94 -11.89 -10.63
CA HIS A 26 -17.77 -10.79 -11.58
C HIS A 26 -16.40 -10.11 -11.47
N THR A 27 -15.94 -9.84 -10.24
CA THR A 27 -14.62 -9.21 -10.01
C THR A 27 -13.45 -10.05 -10.51
N LEU A 28 -13.56 -11.40 -10.57
CA LEU A 28 -12.51 -12.25 -11.11
C LEU A 28 -12.32 -12.06 -12.62
N HIS A 29 -13.38 -11.66 -13.35
CA HIS A 29 -13.36 -11.47 -14.80
C HIS A 29 -13.13 -10.01 -15.20
N TYR A 30 -13.64 -9.07 -14.41
CA TYR A 30 -13.66 -7.65 -14.79
C TYR A 30 -12.82 -6.73 -13.87
N GLY A 31 -12.22 -7.25 -12.80
CA GLY A 31 -11.40 -6.46 -11.87
C GLY A 31 -12.18 -5.42 -11.06
N THR A 32 -13.51 -5.53 -11.01
CA THR A 32 -14.44 -4.59 -10.35
C THR A 32 -14.50 -4.81 -8.83
N GLY A 33 -13.43 -4.46 -8.13
CA GLY A 33 -13.37 -4.55 -6.68
C GLY A 33 -12.39 -3.54 -6.11
N VAL A 34 -12.41 -3.37 -4.79
CA VAL A 34 -11.47 -2.53 -4.05
C VAL A 34 -10.94 -3.28 -2.84
N PHE A 35 -9.75 -2.92 -2.37
CA PHE A 35 -9.15 -3.60 -1.23
C PHE A 35 -8.27 -2.68 -0.41
N GLU A 36 -7.88 -3.17 0.77
CA GLU A 36 -6.89 -2.53 1.61
C GLU A 36 -5.73 -3.44 1.99
N GLY A 37 -4.64 -2.82 2.42
CA GLY A 37 -3.50 -3.53 3.00
C GLY A 37 -3.11 -2.86 4.29
N MET A 38 -3.30 -3.54 5.42
CA MET A 38 -3.02 -3.03 6.75
C MET A 38 -1.98 -3.91 7.45
N ARG A 39 -1.31 -3.37 8.48
CA ARG A 39 -0.41 -4.13 9.35
C ARG A 39 -0.87 -4.07 10.81
N ALA A 40 -0.66 -5.17 11.51
CA ALA A 40 -0.71 -5.24 12.97
C ALA A 40 0.65 -5.67 13.51
N ARG A 41 1.06 -5.14 14.66
CA ARG A 41 2.33 -5.48 15.32
C ARG A 41 2.13 -5.63 16.82
N GLU A 42 2.93 -6.51 17.42
CA GLU A 42 3.02 -6.64 18.87
C GLU A 42 3.78 -5.42 19.41
N THR A 43 3.14 -4.70 20.32
CA THR A 43 3.71 -3.57 21.03
C THR A 43 3.79 -3.90 22.53
N ALA A 44 4.40 -3.03 23.32
CA ALA A 44 4.45 -3.21 24.78
C ALA A 44 3.05 -3.29 25.44
N GLN A 45 2.01 -2.75 24.80
CA GLN A 45 0.63 -2.78 25.30
C GLN A 45 -0.19 -3.97 24.78
N GLY A 46 0.36 -4.74 23.85
CA GLY A 46 -0.35 -5.79 23.11
C GLY A 46 -0.33 -5.56 21.60
N THR A 47 -1.03 -6.41 20.85
CA THR A 47 -1.13 -6.28 19.39
C THR A 47 -1.89 -5.01 19.02
N SER A 48 -1.32 -4.19 18.15
CA SER A 48 -1.96 -2.97 17.65
C SER A 48 -2.05 -2.98 16.12
N ILE A 49 -3.21 -2.63 15.58
CA ILE A 49 -3.43 -2.39 14.15
C ILE A 49 -3.07 -0.93 13.85
N GLN A 50 -2.25 -0.73 12.83
CA GLN A 50 -1.75 0.58 12.42
C GLN A 50 -2.72 1.27 11.45
N PHE A 51 -2.97 2.56 11.68
CA PHE A 51 -3.74 3.44 10.82
C PHE A 51 -5.13 2.87 10.46
N LEU A 52 -5.77 2.13 11.38
CA LEU A 52 -7.01 1.39 11.12
C LEU A 52 -8.11 2.28 10.52
N ASN A 53 -8.38 3.43 11.17
CA ASN A 53 -9.41 4.35 10.71
C ASN A 53 -9.08 4.93 9.32
N ASP A 54 -7.83 5.34 9.09
CA ASP A 54 -7.39 5.87 7.79
C ASP A 54 -7.58 4.83 6.66
N HIS A 55 -7.23 3.57 6.93
CA HIS A 55 -7.41 2.49 5.96
C HIS A 55 -8.90 2.17 5.71
N VAL A 56 -9.72 2.09 6.76
CA VAL A 56 -11.17 1.88 6.60
C VAL A 56 -11.79 3.04 5.83
N ASP A 57 -11.44 4.28 6.13
CA ASP A 57 -11.93 5.45 5.40
C ASP A 57 -11.54 5.41 3.92
N ARG A 58 -10.31 5.00 3.60
CA ARG A 58 -9.88 4.85 2.19
C ARG A 58 -10.55 3.66 1.49
N LEU A 59 -10.87 2.58 2.19
CA LEU A 59 -11.65 1.47 1.64
C LEU A 59 -13.02 1.96 1.15
N TYR A 60 -13.74 2.71 1.99
CA TYR A 60 -15.05 3.26 1.63
C TYR A 60 -14.96 4.31 0.51
N ARG A 61 -13.99 5.23 0.56
CA ARG A 61 -13.76 6.20 -0.53
C ARG A 61 -13.44 5.50 -1.86
N SER A 62 -12.68 4.40 -1.81
CA SER A 62 -12.38 3.62 -3.02
C SER A 62 -13.63 2.92 -3.55
N ALA A 63 -14.45 2.36 -2.67
CA ALA A 63 -15.70 1.69 -3.06
C ALA A 63 -16.67 2.69 -3.71
N GLU A 64 -16.86 3.85 -3.08
CA GLU A 64 -17.65 4.97 -3.61
C GLU A 64 -17.14 5.42 -4.99
N ALA A 65 -15.82 5.58 -5.14
CA ALA A 65 -15.22 5.97 -6.42
C ALA A 65 -15.54 4.98 -7.56
N TYR A 66 -15.78 3.70 -7.27
CA TYR A 66 -16.13 2.69 -8.27
C TYR A 66 -17.59 2.25 -8.25
N ASN A 67 -18.47 2.96 -7.54
CA ASN A 67 -19.87 2.58 -7.37
C ASN A 67 -20.05 1.16 -6.77
N LEU A 68 -19.19 0.77 -5.82
CA LEU A 68 -19.41 -0.40 -4.97
C LEU A 68 -20.04 0.06 -3.65
N GLU A 69 -21.31 -0.29 -3.44
CA GLU A 69 -21.97 -0.08 -2.16
C GLU A 69 -21.58 -1.21 -1.20
N ILE A 70 -20.83 -0.88 -0.15
CA ILE A 70 -20.44 -1.85 0.87
C ILE A 70 -21.69 -2.16 1.73
N PRO A 71 -22.14 -3.44 1.84
CA PRO A 71 -23.36 -3.81 2.56
C PRO A 71 -23.22 -3.74 4.09
N PHE A 72 -22.11 -3.21 4.59
CA PHE A 72 -21.78 -3.06 6.00
C PHE A 72 -21.36 -1.61 6.26
N ASN A 73 -21.70 -1.08 7.43
CA ASN A 73 -21.19 0.23 7.84
C ASN A 73 -19.73 0.12 8.35
N LYS A 74 -19.04 1.27 8.44
CA LYS A 74 -17.63 1.33 8.86
C LYS A 74 -17.38 0.64 10.20
N ASN A 75 -18.29 0.74 11.16
CA ASN A 75 -18.11 0.13 12.49
C ASN A 75 -18.10 -1.40 12.40
N VAL A 76 -18.96 -2.00 11.57
CA VAL A 76 -18.96 -3.45 11.34
C VAL A 76 -17.64 -3.90 10.73
N ILE A 77 -17.16 -3.20 9.69
CA ILE A 77 -15.88 -3.51 9.04
C ILE A 77 -14.70 -3.34 9.99
N THR A 78 -14.65 -2.25 10.75
CA THR A 78 -13.62 -2.00 11.77
C THR A 78 -13.60 -3.12 12.82
N ASN A 79 -14.76 -3.56 13.30
CA ASN A 79 -14.83 -4.64 14.27
C ASN A 79 -14.42 -5.99 13.67
N ALA A 80 -14.84 -6.29 12.44
CA ALA A 80 -14.42 -7.50 11.73
C ALA A 80 -12.90 -7.57 11.52
N ILE A 81 -12.26 -6.43 11.21
CA ILE A 81 -10.80 -6.31 11.11
C ILE A 81 -10.12 -6.61 12.45
N LYS A 82 -10.64 -6.09 13.56
CA LYS A 82 -10.08 -6.37 14.90
C LYS A 82 -10.29 -7.84 15.29
N GLU A 83 -11.50 -8.35 15.03
CA GLU A 83 -11.89 -9.73 15.31
C GLU A 83 -10.99 -10.71 14.57
N ILE A 84 -10.76 -10.52 13.26
CA ILE A 84 -10.00 -11.50 12.48
C ILE A 84 -8.56 -11.67 12.97
N VAL A 85 -7.94 -10.60 13.46
CA VAL A 85 -6.59 -10.66 14.05
C VAL A 85 -6.62 -11.37 15.40
N LYS A 86 -7.65 -11.11 16.21
CA LYS A 86 -7.83 -11.71 17.54
C LYS A 86 -8.15 -13.21 17.49
N VAL A 87 -9.11 -13.64 16.67
CA VAL A 87 -9.52 -15.05 16.61
C VAL A 87 -8.40 -15.94 16.07
N ASN A 88 -7.61 -15.41 15.13
CA ASN A 88 -6.43 -16.07 14.60
C ASN A 88 -5.19 -15.93 15.50
N LYS A 89 -5.30 -15.27 16.66
CA LYS A 89 -4.24 -15.11 17.67
C LYS A 89 -2.96 -14.49 17.11
N LEU A 90 -3.10 -13.57 16.16
CA LEU A 90 -1.97 -12.99 15.46
C LEU A 90 -1.33 -11.87 16.29
N LYS A 91 -0.02 -11.97 16.51
CA LYS A 91 0.80 -10.94 17.17
C LYS A 91 1.36 -9.93 16.19
N SER A 92 1.72 -10.41 15.00
CA SER A 92 2.13 -9.59 13.87
C SER A 92 1.39 -10.10 12.65
N ALA A 93 0.69 -9.20 11.96
CA ALA A 93 -0.18 -9.59 10.87
C ALA A 93 -0.13 -8.58 9.72
N TYR A 94 -0.41 -9.09 8.53
CA TYR A 94 -0.96 -8.28 7.47
C TYR A 94 -2.43 -8.62 7.30
N ILE A 95 -3.24 -7.59 7.04
CA ILE A 95 -4.69 -7.71 6.94
C ILE A 95 -5.11 -7.21 5.56
N ARG A 96 -6.00 -7.96 4.91
CA ARG A 96 -6.49 -7.73 3.55
C ARG A 96 -8.02 -7.72 3.54
N PRO A 97 -8.64 -6.56 3.82
CA PRO A 97 -10.02 -6.34 3.44
C PRO A 97 -10.14 -6.29 1.91
N LEU A 98 -11.14 -6.95 1.36
CA LEU A 98 -11.47 -6.99 -0.06
C LEU A 98 -12.99 -6.85 -0.20
N VAL A 99 -13.41 -5.85 -0.97
CA VAL A 99 -14.80 -5.59 -1.36
C VAL A 99 -14.92 -5.85 -2.85
N PHE A 100 -15.86 -6.67 -3.27
CA PHE A 100 -15.92 -7.16 -4.65
C PHE A 100 -17.36 -7.50 -5.06
N PHE A 101 -17.68 -7.40 -6.34
CA PHE A 101 -18.92 -7.95 -6.86
C PHE A 101 -18.84 -9.48 -6.88
N GLY A 102 -19.87 -10.12 -6.33
CA GLY A 102 -20.02 -11.58 -6.27
C GLY A 102 -20.30 -12.22 -7.63
N ASP A 103 -20.82 -13.44 -7.61
CA ASP A 103 -21.34 -14.14 -8.78
C ASP A 103 -22.79 -13.75 -9.08
N GLY A 104 -23.17 -13.87 -10.35
CA GLY A 104 -24.47 -13.42 -10.87
C GLY A 104 -24.50 -13.45 -12.40
N GLU A 105 -25.35 -12.61 -13.00
CA GLU A 105 -25.41 -12.46 -14.46
C GLU A 105 -24.08 -11.93 -15.01
N MET A 106 -23.61 -12.54 -16.10
CA MET A 106 -22.35 -12.16 -16.74
C MET A 106 -22.61 -11.08 -17.80
N GLY A 107 -22.40 -9.83 -17.41
CA GLY A 107 -22.35 -8.66 -18.27
C GLY A 107 -21.38 -7.63 -17.69
N LEU A 108 -20.93 -6.67 -18.50
CA LEU A 108 -19.99 -5.63 -18.00
C LEU A 108 -20.64 -4.72 -16.95
N LEU A 109 -21.95 -4.51 -17.05
CA LEU A 109 -22.74 -3.81 -16.05
C LEU A 109 -23.11 -4.84 -14.96
N PRO A 110 -22.61 -4.70 -13.71
CA PRO A 110 -22.96 -5.61 -12.62
C PRO A 110 -24.35 -5.28 -12.07
N GLN A 111 -25.39 -5.53 -12.87
CA GLN A 111 -26.78 -5.34 -12.48
C GLN A 111 -27.23 -6.53 -11.60
N ASP A 112 -27.86 -6.24 -10.46
CA ASP A 112 -28.39 -7.25 -9.52
C ASP A 112 -27.34 -8.24 -8.97
N ILE A 113 -26.06 -7.87 -8.98
CA ILE A 113 -24.97 -8.64 -8.38
C ILE A 113 -24.67 -8.10 -6.97
N ALA A 114 -24.70 -8.98 -5.97
CA ALA A 114 -24.37 -8.61 -4.61
C ALA A 114 -22.90 -8.17 -4.48
N VAL A 115 -22.66 -7.07 -3.75
CA VAL A 115 -21.33 -6.73 -3.26
C VAL A 115 -21.02 -7.60 -2.05
N ARG A 116 -19.85 -8.25 -2.08
CA ARG A 116 -19.34 -9.18 -1.07
C ARG A 116 -18.13 -8.56 -0.38
N VAL A 117 -17.88 -8.94 0.86
CA VAL A 117 -16.75 -8.44 1.65
C VAL A 117 -16.03 -9.59 2.34
N ALA A 118 -14.72 -9.70 2.09
CA ALA A 118 -13.84 -10.65 2.76
C ALA A 118 -12.74 -9.90 3.52
N ILE A 119 -12.37 -10.38 4.70
CA ILE A 119 -11.25 -9.85 5.48
C ILE A 119 -10.41 -11.03 5.94
N ALA A 120 -9.22 -11.15 5.35
CA ALA A 120 -8.22 -12.12 5.74
C ALA A 120 -7.09 -11.46 6.53
N ALA A 121 -6.51 -12.18 7.48
CA ALA A 121 -5.30 -11.76 8.17
C ALA A 121 -4.35 -12.95 8.34
N TRP A 122 -3.04 -12.74 8.20
CA TRP A 122 -2.02 -13.78 8.34
C TRP A 122 -0.70 -13.21 8.85
N GLU A 123 0.15 -14.09 9.39
CA GLU A 123 1.52 -13.74 9.79
C GLU A 123 2.32 -13.27 8.57
N TRP A 124 2.80 -12.02 8.60
CA TRP A 124 3.65 -11.47 7.54
C TRP A 124 4.86 -10.75 8.15
N GLY A 125 6.06 -11.26 7.85
CA GLY A 125 7.34 -10.61 8.16
C GLY A 125 7.60 -9.34 7.34
N ALA A 126 8.86 -8.90 7.26
CA ALA A 126 9.26 -7.80 6.39
C ALA A 126 9.02 -8.17 4.90
N TYR A 127 8.35 -7.30 4.14
CA TYR A 127 7.94 -7.59 2.74
C TYR A 127 9.12 -7.81 1.79
N LEU A 128 10.22 -7.09 2.00
CA LEU A 128 11.46 -7.20 1.24
C LEU A 128 12.57 -7.92 2.03
N GLY A 129 12.25 -8.52 3.19
CA GLY A 129 13.23 -9.07 4.13
C GLY A 129 13.79 -8.03 5.11
N ASP A 130 14.28 -8.47 6.26
CA ASP A 130 14.74 -7.59 7.35
C ASP A 130 15.95 -6.72 6.94
N GLU A 131 16.76 -7.22 6.00
CA GLU A 131 17.94 -6.52 5.48
C GLU A 131 17.63 -5.47 4.40
N ALA A 132 16.48 -5.55 3.71
CA ALA A 132 16.19 -4.62 2.63
C ALA A 132 16.04 -3.17 3.13
N GLY A 133 15.54 -3.00 4.36
CA GLY A 133 15.46 -1.69 4.98
C GLY A 133 16.83 -1.01 5.22
N SER A 134 17.93 -1.79 5.27
CA SER A 134 19.30 -1.25 5.43
C SER A 134 20.12 -1.29 4.14
N LYS A 135 19.88 -2.26 3.25
CA LYS A 135 20.60 -2.40 1.97
C LYS A 135 19.99 -1.56 0.84
N GLY A 136 18.71 -1.21 0.95
CA GLY A 136 17.96 -0.58 -0.12
C GLY A 136 17.66 -1.52 -1.30
N VAL A 137 17.05 -0.98 -2.34
CA VAL A 137 16.64 -1.69 -3.55
C VAL A 137 17.21 -1.07 -4.83
N ASN A 138 17.42 -1.91 -5.84
CA ASN A 138 17.83 -1.53 -7.18
C ASN A 138 16.61 -1.56 -8.09
N VAL A 139 16.28 -0.45 -8.74
CA VAL A 139 15.05 -0.34 -9.53
C VAL A 139 15.36 0.07 -10.96
N CYS A 140 14.36 -0.06 -11.83
CA CYS A 140 14.41 0.52 -13.17
C CYS A 140 13.30 1.53 -13.39
N ILE A 141 13.45 2.38 -14.41
CA ILE A 141 12.30 3.10 -14.95
C ILE A 141 11.48 2.12 -15.81
N SER A 142 10.20 1.99 -15.50
CA SER A 142 9.28 1.09 -16.20
C SER A 142 8.91 1.63 -17.58
N ASP A 143 8.87 0.75 -18.58
CA ASP A 143 8.27 1.05 -19.90
C ASP A 143 6.75 1.17 -19.82
N TRP A 144 6.13 0.53 -18.83
CA TRP A 144 4.70 0.73 -18.52
C TRP A 144 4.52 2.05 -17.80
N GLN A 145 3.74 2.95 -18.40
CA GLN A 145 3.24 4.14 -17.74
C GLN A 145 2.17 3.79 -16.69
N ARG A 146 2.08 4.62 -15.66
CA ARG A 146 1.03 4.57 -14.65
C ARG A 146 -0.30 4.97 -15.27
N ILE A 147 -1.38 4.40 -14.73
CA ILE A 147 -2.73 4.63 -15.24
C ILE A 147 -3.07 6.13 -15.13
N SER A 148 -3.42 6.74 -16.27
CA SER A 148 -3.83 8.15 -16.31
C SER A 148 -5.11 8.38 -15.49
N PRO A 149 -5.14 9.42 -14.63
CA PRO A 149 -6.38 9.89 -13.99
C PRO A 149 -7.49 10.31 -14.97
N LYS A 150 -7.16 10.51 -16.26
CA LYS A 150 -8.16 10.78 -17.33
C LYS A 150 -8.88 9.52 -17.79
N SER A 151 -8.28 8.35 -17.56
CA SER A 151 -8.77 7.05 -18.04
C SER A 151 -9.34 6.18 -16.92
N PHE A 152 -8.91 6.41 -15.67
CA PHE A 152 -9.25 5.58 -14.52
C PHE A 152 -9.19 6.43 -13.25
N LYS A 153 -9.47 5.82 -12.09
CA LYS A 153 -9.42 6.47 -10.77
C LYS A 153 -8.24 5.94 -9.94
N PRO A 154 -6.98 6.21 -10.29
CA PRO A 154 -5.81 5.60 -9.62
C PRO A 154 -5.67 5.99 -8.14
N TYR A 155 -6.33 7.06 -7.70
CA TYR A 155 -6.42 7.44 -6.30
C TYR A 155 -7.29 6.48 -5.45
N ALA A 156 -8.11 5.64 -6.09
CA ALA A 156 -8.89 4.59 -5.45
C ALA A 156 -8.16 3.25 -5.56
N LYS A 157 -8.15 2.48 -4.46
CA LYS A 157 -7.37 1.23 -4.36
C LYS A 157 -8.12 0.05 -4.97
N GLY A 158 -8.30 0.10 -6.29
CA GLY A 158 -9.06 -0.88 -7.07
C GLY A 158 -8.25 -2.13 -7.46
N VAL A 159 -8.94 -3.26 -7.60
CA VAL A 159 -8.39 -4.56 -8.02
C VAL A 159 -7.88 -4.48 -9.47
N GLY A 160 -8.68 -3.98 -10.41
CA GLY A 160 -8.29 -3.90 -11.83
C GLY A 160 -7.03 -3.07 -12.09
N GLY A 161 -6.79 -2.02 -11.30
CA GLY A 161 -5.60 -1.17 -11.43
C GLY A 161 -4.28 -1.89 -11.13
N TYR A 162 -4.32 -3.01 -10.40
CA TYR A 162 -3.13 -3.80 -10.09
C TYR A 162 -2.59 -4.58 -11.28
N MET A 163 -3.35 -4.73 -12.37
CA MET A 163 -2.81 -5.35 -13.59
C MET A 163 -1.65 -4.51 -14.17
N ASN A 164 -1.81 -3.18 -14.21
CA ASN A 164 -0.75 -2.25 -14.64
C ASN A 164 0.49 -2.34 -13.75
N SER A 165 0.30 -2.29 -12.43
CA SER A 165 1.36 -2.48 -11.43
C SER A 165 2.08 -3.83 -11.56
N THR A 166 1.32 -4.90 -11.81
CA THR A 166 1.86 -6.26 -11.90
C THR A 166 2.72 -6.42 -13.15
N LEU A 167 2.32 -5.85 -14.29
CA LEU A 167 3.11 -5.88 -15.53
C LEU A 167 4.45 -5.15 -15.35
N ALA A 168 4.44 -3.94 -14.78
CA ALA A 168 5.66 -3.20 -14.46
C ALA A 168 6.60 -3.99 -13.55
N LYS A 169 6.06 -4.61 -12.50
CA LYS A 169 6.83 -5.43 -11.57
C LYS A 169 7.45 -6.66 -12.23
N ILE A 170 6.66 -7.38 -13.05
CA ILE A 170 7.12 -8.58 -13.76
C ILE A 170 8.30 -8.23 -14.66
N ASP A 171 8.20 -7.14 -15.42
CA ASP A 171 9.25 -6.77 -16.38
C ASP A 171 10.53 -6.30 -15.68
N ALA A 172 10.42 -5.55 -14.57
CA ALA A 172 11.58 -5.18 -13.76
C ALA A 172 12.31 -6.40 -13.18
N VAL A 173 11.56 -7.34 -12.59
CA VAL A 173 12.14 -8.55 -12.00
C VAL A 173 12.81 -9.42 -13.06
N LYS A 174 12.21 -9.57 -14.25
CA LYS A 174 12.83 -10.30 -15.38
C LYS A 174 14.15 -9.68 -15.83
N GLN A 175 14.30 -8.37 -15.68
CA GLN A 175 15.52 -7.64 -16.01
C GLN A 175 16.56 -7.64 -14.88
N GLY A 176 16.24 -8.25 -13.74
CA GLY A 176 17.13 -8.36 -12.57
C GLY A 176 17.06 -7.17 -11.60
N PHE A 177 16.00 -6.36 -11.68
CA PHE A 177 15.74 -5.30 -10.72
C PHE A 177 14.78 -5.77 -9.62
N ASP A 178 14.85 -5.13 -8.46
CA ASP A 178 13.99 -5.43 -7.32
C ASP A 178 12.58 -4.90 -7.53
N ASP A 179 12.39 -3.73 -8.14
CA ASP A 179 11.09 -3.11 -8.44
C ASP A 179 11.22 -2.11 -9.61
N ALA A 180 10.11 -1.46 -9.98
CA ALA A 180 10.05 -0.46 -11.05
C ALA A 180 9.50 0.87 -10.53
N ILE A 181 10.01 1.98 -11.08
CA ILE A 181 9.43 3.33 -10.97
C ILE A 181 8.58 3.55 -12.22
N MET A 182 7.33 3.95 -12.04
CA MET A 182 6.38 4.22 -13.10
C MET A 182 6.19 5.73 -13.29
N LEU A 183 6.21 6.17 -14.54
CA LEU A 183 5.89 7.55 -14.92
C LEU A 183 4.40 7.69 -15.23
N GLY A 184 3.80 8.83 -14.91
CA GLY A 184 2.44 9.20 -15.30
C GLY A 184 2.29 9.47 -16.80
N ASP A 185 1.07 9.83 -17.21
CA ASP A 185 0.70 10.07 -18.62
C ASP A 185 1.34 11.32 -19.23
N THR A 186 1.92 12.18 -18.40
CA THR A 186 2.68 13.37 -18.79
C THR A 186 4.20 13.16 -18.77
N GLY A 187 4.67 11.93 -18.49
CA GLY A 187 6.10 11.63 -18.37
C GLY A 187 6.75 12.08 -17.06
N THR A 188 5.97 12.61 -16.10
CA THR A 188 6.45 12.90 -14.75
C THR A 188 6.41 11.62 -13.89
N VAL A 189 7.26 11.53 -12.89
CA VAL A 189 7.26 10.41 -11.94
C VAL A 189 5.91 10.32 -11.23
N ALA A 190 5.35 9.11 -11.13
CA ALA A 190 4.14 8.87 -10.34
C ALA A 190 4.46 8.13 -9.03
N GLU A 191 4.84 6.85 -9.13
CA GLU A 191 5.10 5.99 -7.98
C GLU A 191 5.91 4.75 -8.39
N GLY A 192 6.34 3.94 -7.43
CA GLY A 192 6.79 2.57 -7.70
C GLY A 192 5.63 1.66 -8.11
N SER A 193 5.90 0.40 -8.46
CA SER A 193 4.83 -0.52 -8.90
C SER A 193 3.72 -0.72 -7.84
N GLY A 194 4.04 -0.58 -6.55
CA GLY A 194 3.05 -0.68 -5.46
C GLY A 194 3.34 0.20 -4.24
N GLN A 195 4.18 1.23 -4.39
CA GLN A 195 4.69 2.07 -3.31
C GLN A 195 4.80 3.52 -3.79
N ASN A 196 4.47 4.50 -2.95
CA ASN A 196 4.77 5.90 -3.27
C ASN A 196 6.27 6.16 -3.21
N ILE A 197 6.75 7.18 -3.91
CA ILE A 197 8.17 7.55 -3.99
C ILE A 197 8.43 8.92 -3.36
N PHE A 198 9.59 9.03 -2.72
CA PHE A 198 10.15 10.29 -2.22
C PHE A 198 11.58 10.44 -2.71
N MET A 199 12.00 11.69 -2.88
CA MET A 199 13.34 12.10 -3.28
C MET A 199 13.86 13.11 -2.26
N VAL A 200 15.14 13.03 -1.92
CA VAL A 200 15.86 14.03 -1.13
C VAL A 200 16.83 14.75 -2.04
N LYS A 201 16.82 16.08 -1.99
CA LYS A 201 17.79 16.93 -2.67
C LYS A 201 18.11 18.14 -1.80
N ASP A 202 19.40 18.40 -1.55
CA ASP A 202 19.88 19.54 -0.77
C ASP A 202 19.17 19.64 0.60
N GLU A 203 19.09 18.50 1.30
CA GLU A 203 18.38 18.30 2.59
C GLU A 203 16.86 18.51 2.58
N GLN A 204 16.26 18.84 1.43
CA GLN A 204 14.82 18.99 1.25
C GLN A 204 14.18 17.70 0.70
N LEU A 205 12.96 17.41 1.15
CA LEU A 205 12.18 16.26 0.74
C LEU A 205 11.15 16.62 -0.34
N PHE A 206 11.05 15.77 -1.37
CA PHE A 206 10.11 15.93 -2.47
C PHE A 206 9.32 14.65 -2.70
N THR A 207 8.06 14.78 -3.11
CA THR A 207 7.25 13.63 -3.57
C THR A 207 6.32 14.06 -4.69
N PRO A 208 6.03 13.20 -5.68
CA PRO A 208 5.06 13.52 -6.72
C PRO A 208 3.67 13.79 -6.14
N PRO A 209 2.92 14.77 -6.68
CA PRO A 209 1.53 14.98 -6.33
C PRO A 209 0.68 13.81 -6.85
N ILE A 210 -0.46 13.52 -6.19
CA ILE A 210 -1.31 12.35 -6.53
C ILE A 210 -1.93 12.46 -7.93
N GLU A 211 -2.01 13.68 -8.47
CA GLU A 211 -2.49 14.03 -9.80
C GLU A 211 -1.64 13.41 -10.92
N THR A 212 -0.42 12.94 -10.61
CA THR A 212 0.42 12.16 -11.53
C THR A 212 -0.11 10.74 -11.79
N GLY A 213 -1.15 10.33 -11.08
CA GLY A 213 -1.67 8.96 -11.10
C GLY A 213 -1.16 8.10 -9.93
N ALA A 214 -0.45 8.70 -8.98
CA ALA A 214 -0.05 8.01 -7.75
C ALA A 214 -1.22 7.79 -6.79
N LEU A 215 -1.16 6.72 -5.99
CA LEU A 215 -2.13 6.48 -4.93
C LEU A 215 -1.90 7.47 -3.77
N GLY A 216 -2.98 7.96 -3.16
CA GLY A 216 -2.92 8.65 -1.86
C GLY A 216 -2.54 7.69 -0.73
N GLY A 217 -1.25 7.36 -0.62
CA GLY A 217 -0.72 6.42 0.36
C GLY A 217 -0.87 6.89 1.81
N ILE A 218 -1.29 5.99 2.70
CA ILE A 218 -1.34 6.27 4.14
C ILE A 218 0.07 6.37 4.70
N THR A 219 0.99 5.45 4.33
CA THR A 219 2.41 5.57 4.69
C THR A 219 3.04 6.85 4.15
N ARG A 220 2.68 7.29 2.92
CA ARG A 220 3.10 8.58 2.35
C ARG A 220 2.64 9.74 3.23
N LYS A 221 1.34 9.79 3.57
CA LYS A 221 0.78 10.79 4.49
C LYS A 221 1.55 10.81 5.82
N THR A 222 1.80 9.64 6.41
CA THR A 222 2.58 9.54 7.66
C THR A 222 4.01 10.05 7.50
N VAL A 223 4.69 9.77 6.38
CA VAL A 223 6.02 10.32 6.11
C VAL A 223 6.00 11.84 6.01
N MET A 224 4.97 12.44 5.42
CA MET A 224 4.83 13.90 5.37
C MET A 224 4.66 14.50 6.77
N GLU A 225 3.90 13.83 7.64
CA GLU A 225 3.76 14.23 9.06
C GLU A 225 5.06 14.05 9.84
N ILE A 226 5.81 12.98 9.58
CA ILE A 226 7.14 12.75 10.16
C ILE A 226 8.13 13.83 9.71
N ALA A 227 8.15 14.19 8.42
CA ALA A 227 9.02 15.24 7.90
C ALA A 227 8.77 16.57 8.64
N LYS A 228 7.50 16.96 8.78
CA LYS A 228 7.12 18.13 9.58
C LYS A 228 7.54 18.01 11.05
N TYR A 229 7.39 16.84 11.65
CA TYR A 229 7.80 16.61 13.04
C TYR A 229 9.32 16.70 13.24
N LEU A 230 10.10 16.29 12.23
CA LEU A 230 11.56 16.33 12.22
C LEU A 230 12.13 17.65 11.67
N ASP A 231 11.28 18.65 11.38
CA ASP A 231 11.68 19.93 10.80
C ASP A 231 12.40 19.78 9.45
N ILE A 232 11.95 18.84 8.62
CA ILE A 232 12.43 18.61 7.26
C ILE A 232 11.44 19.26 6.29
N ASP A 233 11.94 20.21 5.50
CA ASP A 233 11.14 20.86 4.45
C ASP A 233 10.64 19.83 3.43
N LEU A 234 9.35 19.92 3.10
CA LEU A 234 8.69 18.99 2.21
C LEU A 234 7.88 19.75 1.16
N GLU A 235 8.10 19.40 -0.11
CA GLU A 235 7.32 19.91 -1.24
C GLU A 235 6.70 18.76 -2.06
N GLU A 236 5.39 18.86 -2.31
CA GLU A 236 4.76 18.04 -3.35
C GLU A 236 5.05 18.67 -4.72
N LYS A 237 5.86 18.01 -5.54
CA LYS A 237 6.42 18.57 -6.77
C LYS A 237 6.39 17.54 -7.89
N ASN A 238 6.06 17.97 -9.11
CA ASN A 238 6.23 17.14 -10.29
C ASN A 238 7.72 16.86 -10.52
N LEU A 239 8.11 15.58 -10.44
CA LEU A 239 9.48 15.13 -10.65
C LEU A 239 9.64 14.54 -12.05
N THR A 240 10.79 14.77 -12.65
CA THR A 240 11.25 14.18 -13.91
C THR A 240 12.16 12.99 -13.65
N ARG A 241 12.53 12.25 -14.70
CA ARG A 241 13.54 11.19 -14.58
C ARG A 241 14.88 11.78 -14.18
N GLU A 242 15.24 12.92 -14.74
CA GLU A 242 16.49 13.63 -14.50
C GLU A 242 16.59 14.07 -13.04
N ASP A 243 15.48 14.54 -12.44
CA ASP A 243 15.42 14.86 -11.01
C ASP A 243 15.84 13.64 -10.17
N LEU A 244 15.26 12.47 -10.44
CA LEU A 244 15.58 11.24 -9.72
C LEU A 244 17.05 10.83 -9.86
N ILE A 245 17.62 10.91 -11.07
CA ILE A 245 19.03 10.55 -11.29
C ILE A 245 19.97 11.51 -10.57
N SER A 246 19.58 12.76 -10.38
CA SER A 246 20.37 13.79 -9.69
C SER A 246 20.13 13.87 -8.18
N ALA A 247 19.24 13.02 -7.64
CA ALA A 247 18.86 13.00 -6.24
C ALA A 247 20.02 12.59 -5.32
N ASP A 248 19.99 13.08 -4.08
CA ASP A 248 20.94 12.67 -3.06
C ASP A 248 20.46 11.38 -2.37
N GLU A 249 19.15 11.24 -2.15
CA GLU A 249 18.52 10.01 -1.67
C GLU A 249 17.17 9.78 -2.35
N ILE A 250 16.76 8.52 -2.51
CA ILE A 250 15.40 8.16 -2.94
C ILE A 250 14.90 7.04 -2.03
N PHE A 251 13.60 7.04 -1.73
CA PHE A 251 12.98 5.93 -1.02
C PHE A 251 11.52 5.70 -1.40
N PHE A 252 11.09 4.46 -1.21
CA PHE A 252 9.70 4.06 -1.37
C PHE A 252 8.97 4.00 -0.02
N THR A 253 7.65 4.21 -0.08
CA THR A 253 6.75 4.11 1.07
C THR A 253 5.50 3.28 0.76
N GLY A 254 5.09 2.41 1.69
CA GLY A 254 3.83 1.68 1.58
C GLY A 254 3.62 0.69 2.73
N THR A 255 2.40 0.20 2.96
CA THR A 255 2.13 -0.65 4.14
C THR A 255 2.92 -1.97 4.16
N ALA A 256 3.11 -2.58 2.99
CA ALA A 256 3.89 -3.83 2.89
C ALA A 256 5.39 -3.54 3.03
N THR A 257 5.89 -2.62 2.19
CA THR A 257 7.30 -2.21 2.06
C THR A 257 7.84 -1.40 3.24
N GLU A 258 6.96 -0.76 4.00
CA GLU A 258 7.27 0.28 5.00
C GLU A 258 8.02 1.44 4.36
N ILE A 259 9.27 1.68 4.76
CA ILE A 259 10.16 2.68 4.18
C ILE A 259 11.43 1.96 3.76
N VAL A 260 11.76 2.02 2.47
CA VAL A 260 12.95 1.36 1.90
C VAL A 260 13.68 2.31 0.97
N GLY A 261 15.00 2.45 1.14
CA GLY A 261 15.83 3.26 0.25
C GLY A 261 15.95 2.65 -1.14
N VAL A 262 16.04 3.50 -2.15
CA VAL A 262 16.36 3.14 -3.54
C VAL A 262 17.80 3.57 -3.79
N VAL A 263 18.68 2.60 -4.00
CA VAL A 263 20.14 2.84 -4.08
C VAL A 263 20.66 2.89 -5.51
N SER A 264 19.90 2.38 -6.47
CA SER A 264 20.20 2.56 -7.89
C SER A 264 18.94 2.60 -8.76
N ILE A 265 19.01 3.36 -9.85
CA ILE A 265 18.03 3.39 -10.93
C ILE A 265 18.74 3.00 -12.22
N ASP A 266 18.22 2.01 -12.94
CA ASP A 266 18.81 1.51 -14.19
C ASP A 266 20.31 1.15 -14.06
N LYS A 267 20.70 0.63 -12.88
CA LYS A 267 22.09 0.29 -12.50
C LYS A 267 23.01 1.50 -12.30
N ILE A 268 22.48 2.72 -12.27
CA ILE A 268 23.18 3.93 -11.91
C ILE A 268 22.93 4.19 -10.43
N ALA A 269 23.99 4.33 -9.64
CA ALA A 269 23.89 4.60 -8.21
C ALA A 269 23.22 5.96 -7.96
N ILE A 270 22.36 6.01 -6.95
CA ILE A 270 21.81 7.25 -6.39
C ILE A 270 22.69 7.65 -5.21
N GLY A 271 23.16 8.90 -5.19
CA GLY A 271 24.15 9.36 -4.21
C GLY A 271 25.41 8.48 -4.24
N ASP A 272 25.73 7.88 -3.10
CA ASP A 272 26.86 6.95 -2.93
C ASP A 272 26.48 5.46 -3.11
N GLY A 273 25.25 5.18 -3.55
CA GLY A 273 24.73 3.82 -3.70
C GLY A 273 24.36 3.15 -2.37
N MET A 274 24.17 3.92 -1.30
CA MET A 274 23.73 3.44 0.01
C MET A 274 22.44 4.13 0.46
N VAL A 275 21.78 3.55 1.47
CA VAL A 275 20.59 4.19 2.06
C VAL A 275 21.02 5.44 2.82
N GLY A 276 20.51 6.59 2.40
CA GLY A 276 20.92 7.87 2.97
C GLY A 276 20.39 8.15 4.38
N LYS A 277 20.87 9.26 4.94
CA LYS A 277 20.68 9.65 6.34
C LYS A 277 19.25 10.13 6.60
N ILE A 278 18.68 10.96 5.71
CA ILE A 278 17.32 11.48 5.87
C ILE A 278 16.32 10.33 5.77
N THR A 279 16.48 9.45 4.78
CA THR A 279 15.71 8.21 4.63
C THR A 279 15.76 7.37 5.90
N SER A 280 16.96 7.17 6.47
CA SER A 280 17.16 6.39 7.70
C SER A 280 16.46 7.04 8.91
N ASN A 281 16.54 8.36 9.05
CA ASN A 281 15.87 9.10 10.13
C ASN A 281 14.35 8.96 10.05
N ILE A 282 13.77 9.17 8.86
CA ILE A 282 12.33 9.01 8.62
C ILE A 282 11.92 7.56 8.88
N ARG A 283 12.69 6.57 8.39
CA ARG A 283 12.44 5.15 8.65
C ARG A 283 12.44 4.82 10.13
N ASN A 284 13.43 5.29 10.88
CA ASN A 284 13.52 5.04 12.31
C ASN A 284 12.32 5.64 13.06
N LYS A 285 11.95 6.89 12.75
CA LYS A 285 10.77 7.52 13.35
C LYS A 285 9.48 6.79 12.99
N TYR A 286 9.33 6.36 11.73
CA TYR A 286 8.18 5.55 11.32
C TYR A 286 8.10 4.24 12.11
N LEU A 287 9.23 3.53 12.27
CA LEU A 287 9.31 2.31 13.06
C LEU A 287 9.00 2.54 14.55
N GLU A 288 9.41 3.67 15.13
CA GLU A 288 9.01 4.04 16.50
C GLU A 288 7.50 4.20 16.61
N ILE A 289 6.87 4.88 15.64
CA ILE A 289 5.41 5.08 15.59
C ILE A 289 4.70 3.73 15.47
N VAL A 290 5.01 2.91 14.46
CA VAL A 290 4.26 1.66 14.20
C VAL A 290 4.51 0.57 15.24
N ASN A 291 5.55 0.70 16.08
CA ASN A 291 5.82 -0.18 17.21
C ASN A 291 5.37 0.41 18.56
N GLY A 292 4.67 1.56 18.57
CA GLY A 292 4.11 2.16 19.79
C GLY A 292 5.13 2.76 20.74
N LYS A 293 6.27 3.21 20.22
CA LYS A 293 7.36 3.86 20.98
C LYS A 293 7.33 5.39 20.89
N GLU A 294 6.43 5.96 20.09
CA GLU A 294 6.28 7.40 19.91
C GLU A 294 4.90 7.86 20.39
N ASP A 295 4.90 8.65 21.46
CA ASP A 295 3.68 9.05 22.18
C ASP A 295 2.82 10.02 21.37
N ASN A 296 3.45 10.89 20.57
CA ASN A 296 2.74 11.89 19.77
C ASN A 296 1.84 11.27 18.68
N PHE A 297 2.08 10.01 18.32
CA PHE A 297 1.41 9.30 17.24
C PHE A 297 0.58 8.11 17.70
N LYS A 298 0.34 7.95 19.01
CA LYS A 298 -0.46 6.84 19.57
C LYS A 298 -1.86 6.72 18.99
N HIS A 299 -2.45 7.84 18.52
CA HIS A 299 -3.77 7.85 17.88
C HIS A 299 -3.84 7.02 16.59
N TYR A 300 -2.70 6.69 15.97
CA TYR A 300 -2.63 5.79 14.82
C TYR A 300 -2.63 4.30 15.19
N LEU A 301 -2.54 3.95 16.47
CA LEU A 301 -2.48 2.57 16.93
C LEU A 301 -3.81 2.17 17.56
N THR A 302 -4.46 1.17 16.98
CA THR A 302 -5.66 0.57 17.55
C THR A 302 -5.30 -0.74 18.23
N LEU A 303 -5.31 -0.75 19.56
CA LEU A 303 -5.12 -1.96 20.36
C LEU A 303 -6.29 -2.94 20.17
N ILE A 304 -5.98 -4.24 20.13
CA ILE A 304 -6.96 -5.33 19.96
C ILE A 304 -6.91 -6.37 21.08
#